data_AF-A0A6A7VVC7-F1
#
_entry.id   AF-A0A6A7VVC7-F1
#
_cell.length_a   1.000
_cell.length_b   1.000
_cell.length_c   1.000
_cell.angle_alpha   90.00
_cell.angle_beta   90.00
_cell.angle_gamma   90.00
#
_symmetry.space_group_name_H-M   'P 1'
#
loop_
_entity.id
_entity.type
_entity.pdbx_description
1 polymer ?
#
loop_
_entity_poly.entity_id
_entity_poly.type
_entity_poly.pdbx_seq_one_letter_code
_entity_poly.pdbx_strand_id
1 'polypeptide(L)'
;MAERKVKPEIMHLMILSKCNYKCELCCNKLYDIEKIPVATVKELKTIHTLCITGGEPFMASIDIDDFARSVKKNFPNIENIFVYTSGLILMYRLPHIFSYIDGLSISPKSMKDWLALEKIANSTSRDYLNNISRLSSNRLYVFKEQISFFEERFKPIAKKLNLNVLYRTWDKEFKTPDNEIFRRLPILLN
;
A
#
# COMPACT_ATOMS: atom_id res chain seq x y z
N MET A 1 -13.84 -22.17 28.45
CA MET A 1 -13.41 -20.77 28.21
C MET A 1 -13.53 -20.53 26.71
N ALA A 2 -14.42 -19.63 26.29
CA ALA A 2 -14.52 -19.31 24.86
C ALA A 2 -13.24 -18.60 24.43
N GLU A 3 -12.56 -19.13 23.41
CA GLU A 3 -11.44 -18.45 22.76
C GLU A 3 -11.87 -17.03 22.39
N ARG A 4 -11.18 -16.04 22.96
CA ARG A 4 -11.35 -14.64 22.59
C ARG A 4 -10.85 -14.54 21.14
N LYS A 5 -11.74 -14.73 20.16
CA LYS A 5 -11.43 -14.47 18.75
C LYS A 5 -10.94 -13.04 18.66
N VAL A 6 -9.62 -12.88 18.51
CA VAL A 6 -8.98 -11.58 18.30
C VAL A 6 -9.68 -10.97 17.10
N LYS A 7 -10.33 -9.84 17.30
CA LYS A 7 -11.02 -9.15 16.21
C LYS A 7 -9.95 -8.61 15.27
N PRO A 8 -10.17 -8.66 13.95
CA PRO A 8 -9.23 -8.07 13.04
C PRO A 8 -9.18 -6.56 13.27
N GLU A 9 -7.97 -6.03 13.40
CA GLU A 9 -7.70 -4.60 13.56
C GLU A 9 -7.34 -3.96 12.23
N ILE A 10 -6.90 -4.76 11.26
CA ILE A 10 -6.40 -4.31 9.96
C ILE A 10 -7.17 -5.02 8.84
N MET A 11 -7.69 -4.25 7.89
CA MET A 11 -8.25 -4.77 6.65
C MET A 11 -7.37 -4.41 5.46
N HIS A 12 -6.96 -5.42 4.69
CA HIS A 12 -6.41 -5.25 3.35
C HIS A 12 -7.55 -5.27 2.34
N LEU A 13 -7.91 -4.10 1.84
CA LEU A 13 -8.99 -3.91 0.90
C LEU A 13 -8.46 -3.87 -0.53
N MET A 14 -8.75 -4.91 -1.29
CA MET A 14 -8.45 -5.02 -2.71
C MET A 14 -9.46 -4.21 -3.51
N ILE A 15 -8.99 -3.12 -4.11
CA ILE A 15 -9.84 -2.23 -4.90
C ILE A 15 -9.72 -2.48 -6.42
N LEU A 16 -8.66 -3.16 -6.84
CA LEU A 16 -8.29 -3.37 -8.23
C LEU A 16 -7.55 -4.70 -8.38
N SER A 17 -7.84 -5.50 -9.42
CA SER A 17 -7.06 -6.70 -9.74
C SER A 17 -5.93 -6.41 -10.73
N LYS A 18 -6.11 -5.40 -11.59
CA LYS A 18 -5.16 -4.97 -12.62
C LYS A 18 -3.81 -4.54 -12.03
N CYS A 19 -2.75 -5.13 -12.56
CA CYS A 19 -1.36 -4.77 -12.26
C CYS A 19 -0.55 -4.73 -13.57
N ASN A 20 0.34 -3.76 -13.71
CA ASN A 20 1.26 -3.64 -14.84
C ASN A 20 2.48 -4.57 -14.73
N TYR A 21 2.73 -5.14 -13.54
CA TYR A 21 3.84 -6.06 -13.31
C TYR A 21 3.41 -7.53 -13.40
N LYS A 22 4.29 -8.35 -14.00
CA LYS A 22 4.19 -9.81 -14.03
C LYS A 22 5.28 -10.42 -13.14
N CYS A 23 5.30 -10.04 -11.86
CA CYS A 23 6.33 -10.53 -10.93
C CYS A 23 6.32 -12.06 -10.89
N GLU A 24 7.50 -12.68 -10.93
CA GLU A 24 7.64 -14.13 -10.80
C GLU A 24 7.00 -14.60 -9.50
N LEU A 25 7.40 -13.98 -8.38
CA LEU A 25 6.93 -14.23 -7.02
C LEU A 25 5.84 -13.25 -6.58
N CYS A 26 4.87 -12.97 -7.46
CA CYS A 26 3.75 -12.09 -7.12
C CYS A 26 2.89 -12.71 -6.00
N CYS A 27 2.67 -11.99 -4.89
CA CYS A 27 1.79 -12.44 -3.82
C CYS A 27 0.34 -12.68 -4.30
N ASN A 28 -0.13 -11.96 -5.31
CA ASN A 28 -1.45 -12.17 -5.92
C ASN A 28 -1.56 -13.50 -6.69
N LYS A 29 -0.47 -14.26 -6.86
CA LYS A 29 -0.50 -15.65 -7.37
C LYS A 29 -0.67 -16.68 -6.24
N LEU A 30 -0.49 -16.27 -4.99
CA LEU A 30 -0.54 -17.16 -3.84
C LEU A 30 -1.97 -17.40 -3.33
N TYR A 31 -2.96 -16.71 -3.92
CA TYR A 31 -4.38 -16.84 -3.59
C TYR A 31 -5.26 -16.50 -4.80
N ASP A 32 -6.51 -16.93 -4.75
CA ASP A 32 -7.53 -16.63 -5.76
C ASP A 32 -8.32 -15.39 -5.35
N ILE A 33 -8.12 -14.27 -6.07
CA ILE A 33 -8.74 -12.98 -5.76
C ILE A 33 -10.27 -13.03 -5.83
N GLU A 34 -10.83 -13.87 -6.71
CA GLU A 34 -12.30 -13.98 -6.87
C GLU A 34 -12.94 -14.68 -5.67
N LYS A 35 -12.15 -15.51 -4.96
CA LYS A 35 -12.57 -16.17 -3.71
C LYS A 35 -12.39 -15.30 -2.47
N ILE A 36 -11.75 -14.13 -2.58
CA ILE A 36 -11.64 -13.21 -1.44
C ILE A 36 -13.04 -12.65 -1.12
N PRO A 37 -13.48 -12.71 0.15
CA PRO A 37 -14.78 -12.16 0.54
C PRO A 37 -14.88 -10.66 0.31
N VAL A 38 -16.09 -10.20 -0.02
CA VAL A 38 -16.37 -8.77 -0.14
C VAL A 38 -16.37 -8.13 1.25
N ALA A 39 -15.81 -6.92 1.37
CA ALA A 39 -15.83 -6.17 2.62
C ALA A 39 -17.26 -5.83 3.03
N THR A 40 -17.58 -6.06 4.31
CA THR A 40 -18.89 -5.72 4.87
C THR A 40 -18.82 -4.46 5.74
N VAL A 41 -19.94 -3.74 5.83
CA VAL A 41 -20.08 -2.59 6.75
C VAL A 41 -19.82 -2.99 8.20
N LYS A 42 -20.18 -4.22 8.60
CA LYS A 42 -19.94 -4.73 9.96
C LYS A 42 -18.45 -4.84 10.26
N GLU A 43 -17.64 -5.30 9.30
CA GLU A 43 -16.19 -5.43 9.46
C GLU A 43 -15.49 -4.06 9.47
N LEU A 44 -15.94 -3.14 8.59
CA LEU A 44 -15.40 -1.78 8.56
C LEU A 44 -15.60 -1.03 9.89
N LYS A 45 -16.66 -1.37 10.65
CA LYS A 45 -16.92 -0.84 11.99
C LYS A 45 -16.04 -1.45 13.11
N THR A 46 -15.25 -2.48 12.81
CA THR A 46 -14.44 -3.19 13.82
C THR A 46 -12.94 -3.01 13.67
N ILE A 47 -12.47 -2.61 12.49
CA ILE A 47 -11.05 -2.38 12.22
C ILE A 47 -10.63 -0.97 12.63
N HIS A 48 -9.33 -0.75 12.84
CA HIS A 48 -8.75 0.57 13.09
C HIS A 48 -7.82 1.02 11.96
N THR A 49 -7.40 0.09 11.09
CA THR A 49 -6.53 0.35 9.95
C THR A 49 -7.11 -0.23 8.66
N LEU A 50 -7.12 0.57 7.60
CA LEU A 50 -7.44 0.14 6.25
C LEU A 50 -6.21 0.24 5.34
N CYS A 51 -5.81 -0.89 4.77
CA CYS A 51 -4.76 -1.00 3.78
C CYS A 51 -5.39 -1.10 2.38
N ILE A 52 -5.32 -0.05 1.58
CA ILE A 52 -5.77 -0.05 0.19
C ILE A 52 -4.72 -0.78 -0.65
N THR A 53 -5.13 -1.87 -1.29
CA THR A 53 -4.24 -2.80 -2.01
C THR A 53 -4.93 -3.39 -3.25
N GLY A 54 -4.32 -4.41 -3.85
CA GLY A 54 -4.80 -5.11 -5.04
C GLY A 54 -3.65 -5.40 -6.01
N GLY A 55 -3.83 -5.03 -7.27
CA GLY A 55 -2.74 -4.92 -8.24
C GLY A 55 -1.90 -3.67 -7.99
N GLU A 56 -2.19 -2.58 -8.71
CA GLU A 56 -1.61 -1.25 -8.44
C GLU A 56 -2.72 -0.24 -8.13
N PRO A 57 -3.01 0.06 -6.85
CA PRO A 57 -4.11 0.93 -6.45
C PRO A 57 -4.15 2.28 -7.16
N PHE A 58 -3.00 2.89 -7.44
CA PHE A 58 -2.95 4.17 -8.15
C PHE A 58 -3.33 4.09 -9.63
N MET A 59 -3.56 2.89 -10.20
CA MET A 59 -4.15 2.72 -11.53
C MET A 59 -5.68 2.74 -11.53
N ALA A 60 -6.33 2.74 -10.36
CA ALA A 60 -7.78 2.77 -10.28
C ALA A 60 -8.36 4.03 -10.94
N SER A 61 -9.59 3.91 -11.44
CA SER A 61 -10.36 5.00 -12.08
C SER A 61 -10.87 6.06 -11.09
N ILE A 62 -10.57 5.89 -9.80
CA ILE A 62 -10.96 6.80 -8.73
C ILE A 62 -9.77 7.61 -8.20
N ASP A 63 -10.05 8.71 -7.52
CA ASP A 63 -9.09 9.37 -6.66
C ASP A 63 -9.00 8.64 -5.30
N ILE A 64 -7.79 8.22 -4.93
CA ILE A 64 -7.55 7.42 -3.73
C ILE A 64 -7.65 8.24 -2.45
N ASP A 65 -7.30 9.53 -2.48
CA ASP A 65 -7.40 10.39 -1.29
C ASP A 65 -8.86 10.76 -1.02
N ASP A 66 -9.66 10.99 -2.07
CA ASP A 66 -11.10 11.17 -1.93
C ASP A 66 -11.81 9.92 -1.43
N PHE A 67 -11.36 8.74 -1.88
CA PHE A 67 -11.84 7.49 -1.34
C PHE A 67 -11.48 7.35 0.15
N ALA A 68 -10.23 7.66 0.54
CA ALA A 68 -9.80 7.65 1.92
C ALA A 68 -10.61 8.64 2.79
N ARG A 69 -10.87 9.84 2.29
CA ARG A 69 -11.75 10.85 2.91
C ARG A 69 -13.14 10.30 3.17
N SER A 70 -13.74 9.67 2.16
CA SER A 70 -15.07 9.05 2.29
C SER A 70 -15.07 7.95 3.35
N VAL A 71 -14.05 7.09 3.37
CA VAL A 71 -13.91 6.04 4.39
C VAL A 71 -13.84 6.65 5.79
N LYS A 72 -12.92 7.58 6.06
CA LYS A 72 -12.78 8.18 7.41
C LYS A 72 -14.05 8.91 7.86
N LYS A 73 -14.77 9.55 6.93
CA LYS A 73 -16.06 10.21 7.24
C LYS A 73 -17.15 9.22 7.66
N ASN A 74 -17.23 8.07 6.99
CA ASN A 74 -18.29 7.08 7.25
C ASN A 74 -17.93 6.09 8.36
N PHE A 75 -16.64 5.89 8.62
CA PHE A 75 -16.09 4.95 9.59
C PHE A 75 -15.03 5.63 10.44
N PRO A 76 -15.42 6.49 11.41
CA PRO A 76 -14.47 7.26 12.22
C PRO A 76 -13.59 6.40 13.13
N ASN A 77 -13.91 5.12 13.31
CA ASN A 77 -13.05 4.14 13.98
C ASN A 77 -11.80 3.78 13.17
N ILE A 78 -11.77 4.07 11.86
CA ILE A 78 -10.60 3.85 11.00
C ILE A 78 -9.66 5.04 11.15
N GLU A 79 -8.70 4.89 12.05
CA GLU A 79 -7.71 5.91 12.38
C GLU A 79 -6.64 6.02 11.29
N ASN A 80 -6.25 4.88 10.70
CA ASN A 80 -5.14 4.80 9.76
C ASN A 80 -5.58 4.25 8.39
N ILE A 81 -5.15 4.91 7.33
CA ILE A 81 -5.28 4.47 5.94
C ILE A 81 -3.91 4.41 5.29
N PHE A 82 -3.52 3.22 4.84
CA PHE A 82 -2.27 2.98 4.12
C PHE A 82 -2.53 2.57 2.68
N VAL A 83 -1.70 3.02 1.74
CA VAL A 83 -1.80 2.61 0.33
C VAL A 83 -0.59 1.79 -0.08
N TYR A 84 -0.82 0.59 -0.61
CA TYR A 84 0.23 -0.26 -1.15
C TYR A 84 0.52 0.13 -2.59
N THR A 85 1.79 0.20 -2.98
CA THR A 85 2.18 0.54 -4.36
C THR A 85 3.56 0.01 -4.70
N SER A 86 3.81 -0.15 -6.01
CA SER A 86 5.17 -0.39 -6.53
C SER A 86 6.02 0.88 -6.56
N GLY A 87 5.41 2.04 -6.81
CA GLY A 87 6.07 3.36 -6.82
C GLY A 87 6.04 4.10 -8.16
N LEU A 88 6.11 3.41 -9.31
CA LEU A 88 6.12 4.10 -10.61
C LEU A 88 4.81 4.84 -10.89
N ILE A 89 3.66 4.20 -10.67
CA ILE A 89 2.35 4.81 -10.95
C ILE A 89 2.05 5.95 -9.97
N LEU A 90 2.50 5.82 -8.71
CA LEU A 90 2.43 6.89 -7.70
C LEU A 90 3.03 8.20 -8.23
N MET A 91 4.19 8.16 -8.90
CA MET A 91 4.83 9.35 -9.45
C MET A 91 3.92 10.14 -10.41
N TYR A 92 3.08 9.45 -11.19
CA TYR A 92 2.14 10.10 -12.12
C TYR A 92 0.87 10.63 -11.44
N ARG A 93 0.59 10.22 -10.20
CA ARG A 93 -0.52 10.75 -9.39
C ARG A 93 -0.11 11.97 -8.57
N LEU A 94 1.18 12.12 -8.31
CA LEU A 94 1.71 13.37 -7.78
C LEU A 94 1.62 14.48 -8.85
N PRO A 95 1.34 15.74 -8.47
CA PRO A 95 1.42 16.31 -7.13
C PRO A 95 0.09 16.31 -6.33
N HIS A 96 -0.88 15.43 -6.63
CA HIS A 96 -2.11 15.37 -5.84
C HIS A 96 -1.81 15.22 -4.34
N ILE A 97 -2.42 16.08 -3.52
CA ILE A 97 -2.11 16.19 -2.08
C ILE A 97 -2.85 15.08 -1.34
N PHE A 98 -2.11 14.24 -0.61
CA PHE A 98 -2.68 13.17 0.21
C PHE A 98 -3.07 13.67 1.61
N SER A 99 -4.32 14.10 1.78
CA SER A 99 -4.78 14.69 3.05
C SER A 99 -5.39 13.66 4.00
N TYR A 100 -5.82 12.50 3.48
CA TYR A 100 -6.56 11.48 4.25
C TYR A 100 -5.86 10.13 4.28
N ILE A 101 -4.75 9.99 3.56
CA ILE A 101 -3.84 8.85 3.64
C ILE A 101 -2.81 9.14 4.72
N ASP A 102 -2.56 8.16 5.60
CA ASP A 102 -1.61 8.29 6.72
C ASP A 102 -0.22 7.74 6.36
N GLY A 103 -0.13 6.94 5.29
CA GLY A 103 1.16 6.41 4.85
C GLY A 103 1.12 5.56 3.58
N LEU A 104 2.29 5.37 3.00
CA LEU A 104 2.51 4.52 1.84
C LEU A 104 3.28 3.26 2.22
N SER A 105 2.88 2.12 1.68
CA SER A 105 3.63 0.86 1.74
C SER A 105 4.20 0.56 0.35
N ILE A 106 5.45 0.98 0.13
CA ILE A 106 6.10 0.96 -1.19
C ILE A 106 6.93 -0.30 -1.33
N SER A 107 6.73 -1.03 -2.43
CA SER A 107 7.44 -2.27 -2.72
C SER A 107 7.90 -2.28 -4.18
N PRO A 108 9.06 -1.67 -4.49
CA PRO A 108 9.59 -1.57 -5.84
C PRO A 108 9.76 -2.95 -6.49
N LYS A 109 9.25 -3.10 -7.71
CA LYS A 109 9.28 -4.37 -8.47
C LYS A 109 10.30 -4.35 -9.60
N SER A 110 10.72 -3.16 -10.04
CA SER A 110 11.74 -2.98 -11.07
C SER A 110 12.60 -1.75 -10.81
N MET A 111 13.72 -1.62 -11.54
CA MET A 111 14.55 -0.40 -11.50
C MET A 111 13.76 0.87 -11.86
N LYS A 112 12.68 0.77 -12.66
CA LYS A 112 11.83 1.93 -12.98
C LYS A 112 11.14 2.49 -11.75
N ASP A 113 10.72 1.64 -10.82
CA ASP A 113 10.11 2.09 -9.55
C ASP A 113 11.14 2.81 -8.69
N TRP A 114 12.35 2.27 -8.60
CA TRP A 114 13.45 2.88 -7.85
C TRP A 114 13.83 4.26 -8.40
N LEU A 115 13.96 4.36 -9.73
CA LEU A 115 14.22 5.64 -10.39
C LEU A 115 13.06 6.63 -10.24
N ALA A 116 11.81 6.15 -10.17
CA ALA A 116 10.66 7.00 -9.89
C ALA A 116 10.74 7.58 -8.47
N LEU A 117 11.09 6.78 -7.45
CA LEU A 117 11.31 7.27 -6.09
C LEU A 117 12.45 8.29 -6.02
N GLU A 118 13.55 8.03 -6.71
CA GLU A 118 14.68 8.97 -6.80
C GLU A 118 14.24 10.30 -7.44
N LYS A 119 13.44 10.24 -8.52
CA LYS A 119 12.89 11.43 -9.18
C LYS A 119 11.93 12.20 -8.28
N ILE A 120 11.06 11.53 -7.52
CA ILE A 120 10.17 12.18 -6.54
C ILE A 120 11.00 12.87 -5.46
N ALA A 121 12.00 12.18 -4.90
CA ALA A 121 12.82 12.71 -3.80
C ALA A 121 13.73 13.87 -4.21
N ASN A 122 14.11 13.94 -5.48
CA ASN A 122 14.97 14.98 -6.04
C ASN A 122 14.18 16.00 -6.89
N SER A 123 12.85 15.95 -6.87
CA SER A 123 12.00 16.89 -7.59
C SER A 123 12.23 18.33 -7.10
N THR A 124 12.28 19.28 -8.03
CA THR A 124 12.31 20.72 -7.70
C THR A 124 10.96 21.23 -7.21
N SER A 125 9.86 20.55 -7.56
CA SER A 125 8.55 20.79 -6.96
C SER A 125 8.51 20.16 -5.57
N ARG A 126 8.35 21.02 -4.56
CA ARG A 126 8.22 20.62 -3.15
C ARG A 126 7.03 19.70 -2.91
N ASP A 127 5.98 19.80 -3.72
CA ASP A 127 4.75 19.02 -3.54
C ASP A 127 5.01 17.53 -3.73
N TYR A 128 5.90 17.14 -4.65
CA TYR A 128 6.26 15.74 -4.87
C TYR A 128 6.92 15.11 -3.63
N LEU A 129 7.93 15.77 -3.09
CA LEU A 129 8.63 15.32 -1.89
C LEU A 129 7.70 15.36 -0.68
N ASN A 130 7.06 16.51 -0.44
CA ASN A 130 6.28 16.76 0.77
C ASN A 130 5.02 15.91 0.85
N ASN A 131 4.41 15.53 -0.28
CA ASN A 131 3.23 14.65 -0.26
C ASN A 131 3.54 13.25 0.25
N ILE A 132 4.80 12.82 0.20
CA ILE A 132 5.24 11.55 0.79
C ILE A 132 5.87 11.80 2.16
N SER A 133 6.88 12.68 2.24
CA SER A 133 7.71 12.80 3.44
C SER A 133 6.95 13.25 4.69
N ARG A 134 5.83 13.98 4.53
CA ARG A 134 5.00 14.43 5.66
C ARG A 134 4.07 13.36 6.23
N LEU A 135 3.85 12.26 5.51
CA LEU A 135 2.98 11.18 5.97
C LEU A 135 3.61 10.51 7.21
N SER A 136 2.76 10.10 8.15
CA SER A 136 3.19 9.66 9.47
C SER A 136 3.82 8.27 9.47
N SER A 137 3.46 7.41 8.52
CA SER A 137 3.93 6.02 8.48
C SER A 137 4.16 5.50 7.07
N ASN A 138 5.26 5.92 6.43
CA ASN A 138 5.69 5.31 5.18
C ASN A 138 6.63 4.13 5.40
N ARG A 139 6.50 3.11 4.56
CA ARG A 139 7.31 1.89 4.57
C ARG A 139 7.88 1.64 3.18
N LEU A 140 9.12 1.16 3.15
CA LEU A 140 9.78 0.67 1.95
C LEU A 140 10.19 -0.79 2.16
N TYR A 141 9.63 -1.69 1.36
CA TYR A 141 10.03 -3.09 1.35
C TYR A 141 11.21 -3.28 0.39
N VAL A 142 12.34 -3.72 0.94
CA VAL A 142 13.56 -4.06 0.19
C VAL A 142 13.72 -5.57 0.21
N PHE A 143 13.58 -6.21 -0.94
CA PHE A 143 13.79 -7.66 -1.03
C PHE A 143 15.27 -8.02 -1.05
N LYS A 144 15.59 -9.25 -0.63
CA LYS A 144 16.97 -9.76 -0.53
C LYS A 144 17.82 -9.46 -1.77
N GLU A 145 17.26 -9.65 -2.95
CA GLU A 145 17.94 -9.44 -4.24
C GLU A 145 18.21 -7.95 -4.54
N GLN A 146 17.55 -7.05 -3.82
CA GLN A 146 17.61 -5.60 -4.01
C GLN A 146 18.56 -4.91 -3.03
N ILE A 147 18.99 -5.59 -1.96
CA ILE A 147 19.77 -5.00 -0.86
C ILE A 147 21.02 -4.28 -1.36
N SER A 148 21.80 -4.92 -2.23
CA SER A 148 23.08 -4.37 -2.70
C SER A 148 22.91 -2.99 -3.34
N PHE A 149 22.05 -2.87 -4.34
CA PHE A 149 21.87 -1.59 -5.03
C PHE A 149 21.04 -0.60 -4.20
N PHE A 150 20.18 -1.06 -3.29
CA PHE A 150 19.50 -0.20 -2.34
C PHE A 150 20.49 0.52 -1.43
N GLU A 151 21.40 -0.22 -0.79
CA GLU A 151 22.41 0.34 0.12
C GLU A 151 23.35 1.31 -0.61
N GLU A 152 23.75 0.97 -1.84
CA GLU A 152 24.66 1.79 -2.65
C GLU A 152 24.04 3.11 -3.11
N ARG A 153 22.76 3.11 -3.51
CA ARG A 153 22.15 4.26 -4.21
C ARG A 153 20.89 4.82 -3.56
N PHE A 154 19.98 3.98 -3.11
CA PHE A 154 18.61 4.40 -2.76
C PHE A 154 18.37 4.62 -1.27
N LYS A 155 19.30 4.24 -0.39
CA LYS A 155 19.22 4.52 1.04
C LYS A 155 19.06 6.02 1.36
N PRO A 156 19.80 6.96 0.73
CA PRO A 156 19.56 8.39 0.92
C PRO A 156 18.17 8.84 0.44
N ILE A 157 17.66 8.22 -0.63
CA ILE A 157 16.32 8.49 -1.18
C ILE A 157 15.24 8.09 -0.20
N ALA A 158 15.35 6.90 0.40
CA ALA A 158 14.43 6.43 1.44
C ALA A 158 14.38 7.39 2.63
N LYS A 159 15.54 7.90 3.07
CA LYS A 159 15.62 8.91 4.15
C LYS A 159 14.91 10.21 3.77
N LYS A 160 15.14 10.74 2.55
CA LYS A 160 14.47 11.97 2.08
C LYS A 160 12.94 11.83 2.06
N LEU A 161 12.45 10.67 1.65
CA LEU A 161 11.02 10.36 1.56
C LEU A 161 10.40 9.90 2.89
N ASN A 162 11.14 9.96 4.01
CA ASN A 162 10.68 9.48 5.32
C ASN A 162 10.17 8.01 5.28
N LEU A 163 10.88 7.13 4.59
CA LEU A 163 10.50 5.72 4.45
C LEU A 163 11.18 4.87 5.53
N ASN A 164 10.38 4.17 6.33
CA ASN A 164 10.90 3.11 7.20
C ASN A 164 11.21 1.86 6.37
N VAL A 165 12.47 1.43 6.39
CA VAL A 165 12.96 0.35 5.53
C VAL A 165 12.72 -1.01 6.20
N LEU A 166 12.06 -1.90 5.47
CA LEU A 166 11.73 -3.26 5.88
C LEU A 166 12.38 -4.24 4.92
N TYR A 167 13.41 -4.95 5.39
CA TYR A 167 14.03 -6.02 4.62
C TYR A 167 13.13 -7.25 4.59
N ARG A 168 12.98 -7.87 3.42
CA ARG A 168 12.10 -9.02 3.20
C ARG A 168 12.72 -10.08 2.30
N THR A 169 12.22 -11.29 2.44
CA THR A 169 12.31 -12.35 1.44
C THR A 169 10.92 -12.56 0.85
N TRP A 170 10.85 -13.11 -0.36
CA TRP A 170 9.58 -13.47 -0.95
C TRP A 170 8.92 -14.62 -0.19
N ASP A 171 7.65 -14.44 0.14
CA ASP A 171 6.83 -15.49 0.72
C ASP A 171 6.51 -16.56 -0.34
N LYS A 172 6.55 -17.82 0.07
CA LYS A 172 6.17 -18.96 -0.78
C LYS A 172 4.71 -19.37 -0.59
N GLU A 173 4.11 -18.96 0.52
CA GLU A 173 2.75 -19.29 0.93
C GLU A 173 2.05 -18.02 1.39
N PHE A 174 0.76 -17.89 1.08
CA PHE A 174 -0.04 -16.80 1.60
C PHE A 174 -0.43 -17.07 3.06
N LYS A 175 0.05 -16.25 3.98
CA LYS A 175 -0.30 -16.31 5.40
C LYS A 175 -0.82 -14.95 5.85
N THR A 176 -2.06 -14.95 6.31
CA THR A 176 -2.69 -13.77 6.91
C THR A 176 -2.46 -13.82 8.42
N PRO A 177 -1.86 -12.80 9.05
CA PRO A 177 -1.78 -12.73 10.51
C PRO A 177 -3.17 -12.69 11.14
N ASP A 178 -3.30 -13.20 12.38
CA ASP A 178 -4.61 -13.35 13.05
C ASP A 178 -5.36 -12.02 13.25
N ASN A 179 -4.65 -10.89 13.32
CA ASN A 179 -5.22 -9.56 13.47
C ASN A 179 -5.55 -8.86 12.14
N GLU A 180 -5.35 -9.54 11.00
CA GLU A 180 -5.56 -8.99 9.67
C GLU A 180 -6.65 -9.75 8.91
N ILE A 181 -7.37 -9.05 8.04
CA ILE A 181 -8.30 -9.68 7.08
C ILE A 181 -8.09 -9.12 5.68
N PHE A 182 -8.28 -9.97 4.68
CA PHE A 182 -8.27 -9.58 3.27
C PHE A 182 -9.70 -9.55 2.75
N ARG A 183 -10.07 -8.43 2.13
CA ARG A 183 -11.39 -8.23 1.53
C ARG A 183 -11.23 -7.59 0.16
N ARG A 184 -12.23 -7.76 -0.69
CA ARG A 184 -12.33 -7.02 -1.95
C ARG A 184 -13.51 -6.06 -1.95
N LEU A 185 -13.47 -5.08 -2.84
CA LEU A 185 -14.67 -4.31 -3.17
C LEU A 185 -15.72 -5.21 -3.86
N PRO A 186 -17.02 -4.88 -3.72
CA PRO A 186 -18.08 -5.59 -4.45
C PRO A 186 -17.85 -5.53 -5.98
N ILE A 187 -17.41 -4.37 -6.46
CA ILE A 187 -17.03 -4.11 -7.86
C ILE A 187 -15.61 -3.56 -7.84
N LEU A 188 -14.69 -4.21 -8.56
CA LEU A 188 -13.30 -3.75 -8.71
C LEU A 188 -13.24 -2.55 -9.67
N LEU A 189 -12.37 -1.59 -9.35
CA LEU A 189 -12.30 -0.26 -10.00
C LEU A 189 -11.38 -0.26 -11.23
N ASN A 190 -11.61 -1.20 -12.14
CA ASN A 190 -10.79 -1.46 -13.33
C ASN A 190 -10.65 -0.28 -14.30
#